data_AF-A0A0C4EP64-F1
#
_entry.id   AF-A0A0C4EP64-F1
#
_cell.length_a   1.000
_cell.length_b   1.000
_cell.length_c   1.000
_cell.angle_alpha   90.00
_cell.angle_beta   90.00
_cell.angle_gamma   90.00
#
_symmetry.space_group_name_H-M   'P 1'
#
loop_
_entity.id
_entity.type
_entity.pdbx_description
1 polymer ?
#
loop_
_entity_poly.entity_id
_entity_poly.type
_entity_poly.pdbx_seq_one_letter_code
_entity_poly.pdbx_strand_id
1 'polypeptide(L)'
;LPPSEVNTSEAFCESTNANVTGIKDPCALAHKAADDARNATTWQKCDDSGLFAGACRHDIPLLYTNVYKSGEKLYYPISILGKIVKSFPQSRIGVLYDIGCQLETHIQKASNSLPILMLLHITYS
;
A
#
# COMPACT_ATOMS: atom_id res chain seq x y z
N LEU A 1 -10.92 4.44 2.99
CA LEU A 1 -11.20 4.34 1.56
C LEU A 1 -12.29 3.30 1.42
N PRO A 2 -13.34 3.57 0.65
CA PRO A 2 -14.34 2.55 0.37
C PRO A 2 -13.73 1.43 -0.49
N PRO A 3 -14.26 0.19 -0.44
CA PRO A 3 -13.73 -0.93 -1.22
C PRO A 3 -13.61 -0.64 -2.72
N SER A 4 -14.54 0.13 -3.30
CA SER A 4 -14.48 0.52 -4.72
C SER A 4 -13.21 1.26 -5.12
N GLU A 5 -12.65 2.08 -4.22
CA GLU A 5 -11.40 2.80 -4.47
C GLU A 5 -10.18 1.88 -4.32
N VAL A 6 -10.27 0.84 -3.50
CA VAL A 6 -9.19 -0.14 -3.30
C VAL A 6 -9.13 -1.16 -4.43
N ASN A 7 -10.28 -1.67 -4.88
CA ASN A 7 -10.39 -2.66 -5.95
C ASN A 7 -9.77 -2.18 -7.27
N THR A 8 -9.80 -0.86 -7.52
CA THR A 8 -9.17 -0.27 -8.71
C THR A 8 -7.65 -0.41 -8.66
N SER A 9 -7.05 -0.22 -7.48
CA SER A 9 -5.61 -0.40 -7.27
C SER A 9 -5.20 -1.86 -7.25
N GLU A 10 -6.08 -2.75 -6.79
CA GLU A 10 -5.88 -4.21 -6.87
C GLU A 10 -5.73 -4.65 -8.33
N ALA A 11 -6.70 -4.29 -9.19
CA ALA A 11 -6.64 -4.56 -10.63
C ALA A 11 -5.40 -3.92 -11.30
N PHE A 12 -5.00 -2.71 -10.87
CA PHE A 12 -3.78 -2.08 -11.35
C PHE A 12 -2.54 -2.90 -11.00
N CYS A 13 -2.35 -3.24 -9.72
CA CYS A 13 -1.23 -4.06 -9.25
C CYS A 13 -1.18 -5.42 -9.95
N GLU A 14 -2.34 -6.06 -10.17
CA GLU A 14 -2.43 -7.30 -10.95
C GLU A 14 -1.98 -7.12 -12.39
N SER A 15 -2.44 -6.05 -13.07
CA SER A 15 -2.06 -5.77 -14.47
C SER A 15 -0.57 -5.47 -14.62
N THR A 16 0.06 -4.89 -13.59
CA THR A 16 1.47 -4.51 -13.62
C THR A 16 2.41 -5.58 -13.08
N ASN A 17 1.91 -6.68 -12.51
CA ASN A 17 2.75 -7.78 -12.02
C ASN A 17 3.67 -8.35 -13.10
N ALA A 18 3.20 -8.44 -14.35
CA ALA A 18 4.01 -8.91 -15.49
C ALA A 18 5.22 -7.99 -15.77
N ASN A 19 5.13 -6.70 -15.43
CA ASN A 19 6.22 -5.73 -15.59
C ASN A 19 7.26 -5.81 -14.46
N VAL A 20 6.90 -6.46 -13.35
CA VAL A 20 7.75 -6.63 -12.16
C VAL A 20 8.31 -8.07 -12.08
N THR A 21 7.70 -9.04 -12.76
CA THR A 21 8.17 -10.43 -12.82
C THR A 21 9.60 -10.55 -13.37
N GLY A 22 10.47 -11.23 -12.62
CA GLY A 22 11.88 -11.44 -12.98
C GLY A 22 12.86 -10.48 -12.32
N ILE A 23 12.37 -9.44 -11.65
CA ILE A 23 13.24 -8.47 -10.98
C ILE A 23 13.43 -8.85 -9.52
N LYS A 24 14.64 -9.32 -9.22
CA LYS A 24 15.07 -9.69 -7.87
C LYS A 24 15.69 -8.48 -7.20
N ASP A 25 14.87 -7.66 -6.56
CA ASP A 25 15.37 -6.66 -5.63
C ASP A 25 15.88 -7.37 -4.35
N PRO A 26 17.16 -7.26 -3.98
CA PRO A 26 17.70 -7.96 -2.81
C PRO A 26 17.01 -7.57 -1.49
N CYS A 27 16.54 -6.32 -1.36
CA CYS A 27 15.77 -5.87 -0.20
C CYS A 27 14.39 -6.53 -0.18
N ALA A 28 13.69 -6.60 -1.31
CA ALA A 28 12.41 -7.28 -1.42
C ALA A 28 12.49 -8.80 -1.14
N LEU A 29 13.65 -9.43 -1.40
CA LEU A 29 13.89 -10.82 -1.05
C LEU A 29 14.15 -11.03 0.45
N ALA A 30 14.82 -10.07 1.09
CA ALA A 30 15.16 -10.11 2.52
C ALA A 30 14.00 -9.67 3.43
N HIS A 31 13.12 -8.80 2.94
CA HIS A 31 12.01 -8.21 3.69
C HIS A 31 10.69 -8.50 3.00
N LYS A 32 9.81 -9.27 3.65
CA LYS A 32 8.46 -9.59 3.17
C LYS A 32 7.42 -8.86 4.02
N ALA A 33 6.37 -8.37 3.37
CA ALA A 33 5.21 -7.81 4.06
C ALA A 33 4.62 -8.84 5.02
N ALA A 34 3.96 -8.35 6.07
CA ALA A 34 3.27 -9.23 6.99
C ALA A 34 2.18 -10.00 6.24
N ASP A 35 2.44 -11.28 5.99
CA ASP A 35 1.42 -12.22 5.51
C ASP A 35 0.57 -12.63 6.71
N ASP A 36 -0.15 -11.65 7.26
CA ASP A 36 -1.11 -11.84 8.34
C ASP A 36 -2.41 -12.41 7.76
N ALA A 37 -2.28 -13.54 7.08
CA ALA A 37 -3.35 -14.51 6.93
C ALA A 37 -3.66 -15.11 8.32
N ARG A 38 -4.00 -14.25 9.29
CA ARG A 38 -4.65 -14.61 10.53
C ARG A 38 -5.99 -15.17 10.12
N ASN A 39 -5.93 -16.46 9.90
CA ASN A 39 -7.00 -17.40 9.69
C ASN A 39 -8.40 -16.74 9.67
N ALA A 40 -9.00 -16.71 8.49
CA ALA A 40 -10.42 -16.42 8.29
C ALA A 40 -11.37 -17.29 9.16
N THR A 41 -10.84 -18.15 10.03
CA THR A 41 -11.53 -19.07 10.93
C THR A 41 -11.65 -18.58 12.37
N THR A 42 -10.93 -17.55 12.85
CA THR A 42 -11.04 -17.15 14.28
C THR A 42 -12.16 -16.15 14.56
N TRP A 43 -12.58 -15.37 13.56
CA TRP A 43 -13.63 -14.35 13.70
C TRP A 43 -14.69 -14.49 12.62
N GLN A 44 -15.51 -15.54 12.70
CA GLN A 44 -16.58 -15.88 11.73
C GLN A 44 -17.62 -14.76 11.47
N LYS A 45 -17.59 -13.66 12.25
CA LYS A 45 -18.49 -12.50 12.14
C LYS A 45 -17.76 -11.18 11.83
N CYS A 46 -16.43 -11.18 11.73
CA CYS A 46 -15.65 -9.98 11.40
C CYS A 46 -14.81 -10.27 10.16
N ASP A 47 -15.30 -9.74 9.05
CA ASP A 47 -14.70 -9.89 7.74
C ASP A 47 -13.45 -9.03 7.54
N ASP A 48 -13.31 -7.99 8.37
CA ASP A 48 -12.14 -7.14 8.43
C ASP A 48 -11.05 -7.83 9.27
N SER A 49 -9.90 -8.10 8.65
CA SER A 49 -8.72 -8.71 9.26
C SER A 49 -7.68 -7.68 9.73
N GLY A 50 -7.97 -6.39 9.59
CA GLY A 50 -7.11 -5.31 10.09
C GLY A 50 -7.45 -3.94 9.48
N LEU A 51 -6.72 -2.92 9.91
CA LEU A 51 -6.76 -1.58 9.33
C LEU A 51 -5.42 -1.26 8.66
N PHE A 52 -5.50 -0.68 7.47
CA PHE A 52 -4.34 -0.15 6.77
C PHE A 52 -4.48 1.36 6.67
N ALA A 53 -3.49 2.11 7.16
CA ALA A 53 -3.56 3.56 7.22
C ALA A 53 -2.29 4.25 6.74
N GLY A 54 -2.48 5.40 6.08
CA GLY A 54 -1.44 6.40 5.85
C GLY A 54 -1.63 7.53 6.84
N ALA A 55 -0.60 7.78 7.66
CA ALA A 55 -0.53 8.85 8.63
C ALA A 55 0.49 9.90 8.21
N CYS A 56 0.23 11.17 8.51
CA CYS A 56 1.26 12.19 8.34
C CYS A 56 2.42 11.98 9.32
N ARG A 57 3.51 12.71 9.12
CA ARG A 57 4.68 12.76 10.02
C ARG A 57 4.41 13.05 11.52
N HIS A 58 3.20 13.44 11.89
CA HIS A 58 2.78 13.66 13.28
C HIS A 58 2.00 12.46 13.84
N ASP A 59 2.04 11.32 13.15
CA ASP A 59 1.31 10.09 13.45
C ASP A 59 -0.22 10.29 13.53
N ILE A 60 -0.73 11.28 12.78
CA ILE A 60 -2.16 11.52 12.62
C ILE A 60 -2.62 10.81 11.34
N PRO A 61 -3.57 9.85 11.42
CA PRO A 61 -4.14 9.19 10.26
C PRO A 61 -4.76 10.19 9.29
N LEU A 62 -4.37 10.14 8.02
CA LEU A 62 -4.96 10.94 6.94
C LEU A 62 -6.03 10.15 6.20
N LEU A 63 -5.72 8.88 5.91
CA LEU A 63 -6.61 7.94 5.24
C LEU A 63 -6.37 6.55 5.84
N TYR A 64 -7.44 5.79 5.97
CA TYR A 64 -7.38 4.38 6.36
C TYR A 64 -8.34 3.57 5.52
N THR A 65 -8.13 2.27 5.42
CA THR A 65 -9.01 1.32 4.75
C THR A 65 -9.03 0.00 5.49
N ASN A 66 -10.15 -0.70 5.41
CA ASN A 66 -10.23 -2.04 5.97
C ASN A 66 -9.41 -2.99 5.12
N VAL A 67 -8.71 -3.91 5.80
CA VAL A 67 -8.07 -5.07 5.19
C VAL A 67 -9.04 -6.23 5.30
N TYR A 68 -9.37 -6.87 4.17
CA TYR A 68 -10.38 -7.93 4.12
C TYR A 68 -9.72 -9.25 3.79
N LYS A 69 -9.50 -10.11 4.80
CA LYS A 69 -9.04 -11.51 4.70
C LYS A 69 -7.82 -11.78 3.80
N SER A 70 -7.09 -10.75 3.39
CA SER A 70 -6.00 -10.82 2.41
C SER A 70 -4.62 -10.70 3.06
N GLY A 71 -4.56 -10.27 4.32
CA GLY A 71 -3.35 -9.71 4.93
C GLY A 71 -2.94 -8.41 4.24
N GLU A 72 -1.73 -7.93 4.54
CA GLU A 72 -1.17 -6.74 3.92
C GLU A 72 -0.84 -6.98 2.44
N LYS A 73 -1.34 -6.11 1.54
CA LYS A 73 -1.14 -6.17 0.09
C LYS A 73 -0.70 -4.83 -0.48
N LEU A 74 0.08 -4.85 -1.55
CA LEU A 74 0.61 -3.64 -2.22
C LEU A 74 -0.46 -2.68 -2.75
N TYR A 75 -1.67 -3.16 -3.03
CA TYR A 75 -2.75 -2.29 -3.49
C TYR A 75 -3.27 -1.34 -2.40
N TYR A 76 -3.09 -1.64 -1.10
CA TYR A 76 -3.47 -0.72 -0.03
C TYR A 76 -2.60 0.55 0.02
N PRO A 77 -1.26 0.49 0.07
CA PRO A 77 -0.43 1.69 0.02
C PRO A 77 -0.61 2.42 -1.31
N ILE A 78 -0.77 1.72 -2.43
CA ILE A 78 -1.03 2.35 -3.74
C ILE A 78 -2.35 3.13 -3.75
N SER A 79 -3.43 2.57 -3.17
CA SER A 79 -4.72 3.26 -3.08
C SER A 79 -4.65 4.54 -2.26
N ILE A 80 -4.02 4.46 -1.08
CA ILE A 80 -3.85 5.62 -0.20
C ILE A 80 -3.00 6.69 -0.89
N LEU A 81 -1.87 6.32 -1.48
CA LEU A 81 -1.01 7.25 -2.19
C LEU A 81 -1.70 7.89 -3.38
N GLY A 82 -2.43 7.11 -4.18
CA GLY A 82 -3.19 7.61 -5.32
C GLY A 82 -4.22 8.67 -4.90
N LYS A 83 -4.92 8.45 -3.78
CA LYS A 83 -5.86 9.44 -3.24
C LYS A 83 -5.15 10.71 -2.77
N ILE A 84 -4.05 10.59 -2.03
CA ILE A 84 -3.30 11.73 -1.50
C ILE A 84 -2.71 12.57 -2.65
N VAL A 85 -2.06 11.93 -3.62
CA VAL A 85 -1.49 12.61 -4.80
C VAL A 85 -2.58 13.35 -5.58
N LYS A 86 -3.75 12.72 -5.77
CA LYS A 86 -4.89 13.35 -6.45
C LYS A 86 -5.46 14.55 -5.67
N SER A 87 -5.50 14.46 -4.34
CA SER A 87 -5.98 15.54 -3.47
C SER A 87 -4.99 16.71 -3.37
N PHE A 88 -3.70 16.45 -3.54
CA PHE A 88 -2.64 17.44 -3.38
C PHE A 88 -1.65 17.44 -4.56
N PRO A 89 -2.10 17.73 -5.80
CA PRO A 89 -1.30 17.53 -7.01
C PRO A 89 -0.07 18.43 -7.13
N GLN A 90 -0.03 19.54 -6.39
CA GLN A 90 1.11 20.46 -6.34
C GLN A 90 2.03 20.20 -5.14
N SER A 91 1.62 19.32 -4.22
CA SER A 91 2.45 18.95 -3.08
C SER A 91 3.47 17.92 -3.50
N ARG A 92 4.69 18.07 -2.98
CA ARG A 92 5.66 16.98 -2.99
C ARG A 92 5.21 16.02 -1.89
N ILE A 93 5.12 14.71 -2.16
CA ILE A 93 4.67 13.72 -1.16
C ILE A 93 5.71 12.64 -0.88
N GLY A 94 6.16 12.51 0.36
CA GLY A 94 7.22 11.63 0.87
C GLY A 94 6.62 10.35 1.39
N VAL A 95 7.23 9.20 1.14
CA VAL A 95 6.65 7.94 1.63
C VAL A 95 7.69 7.21 2.47
N LEU A 96 7.34 6.97 3.72
CA LEU A 96 8.03 6.02 4.58
C LEU A 96 7.13 4.81 4.76
N TYR A 97 7.65 3.65 4.37
CA TYR A 97 6.95 2.39 4.45
C TYR A 97 7.97 1.33 4.83
N ASP A 98 7.61 0.46 5.77
CA ASP A 98 8.52 -0.54 6.37
C ASP A 98 9.14 -1.48 5.32
N ILE A 99 8.53 -1.57 4.14
CA ILE A 99 9.08 -2.28 2.97
C ILE A 99 9.05 -1.38 1.74
N GLY A 100 9.59 -0.17 1.91
CA GLY A 100 9.67 0.86 0.88
C GLY A 100 10.30 0.37 -0.42
N CYS A 101 11.28 -0.55 -0.38
CA CYS A 101 11.93 -1.09 -1.57
C CYS A 101 10.98 -1.88 -2.50
N GLN A 102 10.00 -2.61 -1.94
CA GLN A 102 8.97 -3.30 -2.73
C GLN A 102 8.01 -2.31 -3.37
N LEU A 103 7.58 -1.31 -2.61
CA LEU A 103 6.68 -0.25 -3.08
C LEU A 103 7.34 0.62 -4.17
N GLU A 104 8.60 1.03 -3.96
CA GLU A 104 9.40 1.80 -4.89
C GLU A 104 9.60 1.04 -6.20
N THR A 105 10.01 -0.24 -6.10
CA THR A 105 10.13 -1.14 -7.26
C THR A 105 8.84 -1.19 -8.06
N HIS A 106 7.70 -1.31 -7.40
CA HIS A 106 6.41 -1.37 -8.08
C HIS A 106 6.06 -0.02 -8.74
N ILE A 107 6.20 1.10 -8.02
CA ILE A 107 5.86 2.43 -8.52
C ILE A 107 6.75 2.84 -9.71
N GLN A 108 8.07 2.70 -9.59
CA GLN A 108 9.01 3.13 -10.64
C GLN A 108 8.83 2.32 -11.94
N LYS A 109 8.44 1.06 -11.81
CA LYS A 109 8.29 0.16 -12.97
C LYS A 109 6.89 0.19 -13.56
N ALA A 110 5.90 0.60 -12.76
CA ALA A 110 4.53 0.81 -13.20
C ALA A 110 4.26 2.24 -13.68
N SER A 111 5.05 3.24 -13.26
CA SER A 111 4.83 4.65 -13.58
C SER A 111 6.11 5.50 -13.57
N ASN A 112 6.24 6.42 -14.53
CA ASN A 112 7.50 7.08 -14.88
C ASN A 112 7.79 8.43 -14.19
N SER A 113 7.01 8.89 -13.20
CA SER A 113 7.34 10.15 -12.49
C SER A 113 6.38 10.46 -11.34
N LEU A 114 6.88 10.46 -10.09
CA LEU A 114 6.24 11.14 -8.97
C LEU A 114 7.31 11.93 -8.18
N PRO A 115 7.23 13.26 -8.07
CA PRO A 115 8.10 14.05 -7.20
C PRO A 115 7.58 14.02 -5.75
N ILE A 116 8.44 13.59 -4.82
CA ILE A 116 8.06 13.09 -3.50
C ILE A 116 8.74 13.93 -2.37
N LEU A 117 7.99 14.66 -1.51
CA LEU A 117 8.44 15.34 -0.25
C LEU A 117 7.32 15.89 0.71
N MET A 118 6.68 14.98 1.46
CA MET A 118 5.82 15.12 2.66
C MET A 118 5.84 13.74 3.34
N LEU A 119 6.62 13.51 4.39
CA LEU A 119 6.80 12.16 4.97
C LEU A 119 5.46 11.56 5.48
N LEU A 120 4.97 10.50 4.83
CA LEU A 120 3.81 9.70 5.22
C LEU A 120 4.30 8.40 5.86
N HIS A 121 3.85 8.10 7.08
CA HIS A 121 4.05 6.80 7.72
C HIS A 121 2.88 5.89 7.34
N ILE A 122 3.18 4.74 6.73
CA ILE A 122 2.16 3.74 6.39
C ILE A 122 2.28 2.56 7.35
N THR A 123 1.18 2.22 8.03
CA THR A 123 1.14 1.16 9.03
C THR A 123 -0.05 0.23 8.80
N TYR A 124 0.16 -1.06 9.12
CA TYR A 124 -0.86 -2.10 9.20
C TYR A 124 -1.03 -2.49 10.67
N SER A 125 -2.27 -2.62 11.15
CA SER A 125 -2.62 -3.01 12.54
C SER A 125 -3.78 -3.99 12.59
#